data_AF-X1K051-F1
#
_entry.id   AF-X1K051-F1
#
_cell.length_a   1.000
_cell.length_b   1.000
_cell.length_c   1.000
_cell.angle_alpha   90.00
_cell.angle_beta   90.00
_cell.angle_gamma   90.00
#
_symmetry.space_group_name_H-M   'P 1'
#
loop_
_entity.id
_entity.type
_entity.pdbx_description
1 polymer ?
#
loop_
_entity_poly.entity_id
_entity_poly.type
_entity_poly.pdbx_seq_one_letter_code
_entity_poly.pdbx_strand_id
1 'polypeptide(L)'
;MSEPEDLSQFETLVNIIAKLRSPDGCPWDREQTHSSLRGSLLGECYEVLEALDEGDSEKLSYELGDLLMQVVLHAQIATEAGEFELGDVIKSINTKLINRHPHVFGSAKVKDA
;
A
#
# COMPACT_ATOMS: atom_id res chain seq x y z
N MET A 1 7.97 -23.31 7.92
CA MET A 1 7.92 -22.55 6.67
C MET A 1 9.25 -21.83 6.57
N SER A 2 9.96 -21.96 5.45
CA SER A 2 11.20 -21.21 5.21
C SER A 2 10.92 -19.71 5.19
N GLU A 3 11.91 -18.91 5.56
CA GLU A 3 11.84 -17.45 5.43
C GLU A 3 11.58 -17.05 3.96
N PRO A 4 10.96 -15.88 3.69
CA PRO A 4 10.72 -15.43 2.33
C PRO A 4 12.03 -15.32 1.54
N GLU A 5 12.04 -15.84 0.31
CA GLU A 5 13.27 -15.95 -0.49
C GLU A 5 13.75 -14.60 -1.08
N ASP A 6 12.87 -13.60 -1.23
CA ASP A 6 13.23 -12.24 -1.69
C ASP A 6 12.34 -11.17 -1.04
N LEU A 7 12.95 -10.30 -0.24
CA LEU A 7 12.28 -9.21 0.49
C LEU A 7 11.96 -7.99 -0.37
N SER A 8 12.46 -7.92 -1.60
CA SER A 8 12.23 -6.78 -2.51
C SER A 8 10.92 -6.88 -3.29
N GLN A 9 10.24 -8.04 -3.24
CA GLN A 9 9.00 -8.27 -3.97
C GLN A 9 7.78 -7.73 -3.22
N PHE A 10 6.88 -7.06 -3.95
CA PHE A 10 5.61 -6.60 -3.38
C PHE A 10 4.75 -7.78 -2.87
N GLU A 11 4.77 -8.91 -3.58
CA GLU A 11 4.08 -10.14 -3.16
C GLU A 11 4.60 -10.64 -1.80
N THR A 12 5.89 -10.47 -1.49
CA THR A 12 6.46 -10.83 -0.19
C THR A 12 5.82 -10.03 0.93
N LEU A 13 5.64 -8.71 0.76
CA LEU A 13 4.93 -7.87 1.74
C LEU A 13 3.48 -8.34 1.95
N VAL A 14 2.75 -8.61 0.87
CA VAL A 14 1.37 -9.12 0.94
C VAL A 14 1.30 -10.43 1.72
N ASN A 15 2.21 -11.37 1.43
CA ASN A 15 2.27 -12.65 2.12
C ASN A 15 2.65 -12.51 3.60
N ILE A 16 3.55 -11.58 3.95
CA ILE A 16 3.89 -11.27 5.34
C ILE A 16 2.66 -10.76 6.09
N ILE A 17 1.95 -9.76 5.55
CA ILE A 17 0.73 -9.21 6.18
C ILE A 17 -0.35 -10.28 6.34
N ALA A 18 -0.60 -11.08 5.32
CA ALA A 18 -1.54 -12.20 5.39
C ALA A 18 -1.14 -13.22 6.47
N LYS A 19 0.16 -13.51 6.60
CA LYS A 19 0.66 -14.41 7.66
C LYS A 19 0.49 -13.80 9.05
N LEU A 20 0.81 -12.53 9.23
CA LEU A 20 0.64 -11.82 10.50
C LEU A 20 -0.81 -11.82 10.96
N ARG A 21 -1.77 -11.72 10.03
CA ARG A 21 -3.21 -11.76 10.35
C ARG A 21 -3.86 -13.15 10.31
N SER A 22 -3.12 -14.18 9.92
CA SER A 22 -3.60 -15.57 9.95
C SER A 22 -3.97 -16.02 11.39
N PRO A 23 -4.77 -17.09 11.59
CA PRO A 23 -5.13 -17.57 12.93
C PRO A 23 -3.93 -17.84 13.86
N ASP A 24 -2.81 -18.32 13.30
CA ASP A 24 -1.54 -18.58 14.01
C ASP A 24 -0.55 -17.40 13.93
N GLY A 25 -1.04 -16.22 13.52
CA GLY A 25 -0.26 -15.00 13.35
C GLY A 25 -0.10 -14.19 14.63
N CYS A 26 0.24 -12.92 14.48
CA CYS A 26 0.43 -11.99 15.58
C CYS A 26 -0.94 -11.56 16.17
N PRO A 27 -1.17 -11.71 17.49
CA PRO A 27 -2.43 -11.32 18.11
C PRO A 27 -2.77 -9.83 17.91
N TRP A 28 -1.76 -8.96 18.01
CA TRP A 28 -1.95 -7.52 17.84
C TRP A 28 -2.42 -7.18 16.42
N ASP A 29 -1.78 -7.75 15.41
CA ASP A 29 -2.14 -7.51 14.01
C ASP A 29 -3.56 -7.98 13.72
N ARG A 30 -3.96 -9.14 14.24
CA ARG A 30 -5.30 -9.72 14.05
C ARG A 30 -6.41 -8.87 14.67
N GLU A 31 -6.15 -8.22 15.80
CA GLU A 31 -7.11 -7.38 16.51
C GLU A 31 -7.33 -6.03 15.81
N GLN A 32 -6.47 -5.64 14.85
CA GLN A 32 -6.60 -4.36 14.16
C GLN A 32 -7.85 -4.29 13.27
N THR A 33 -8.44 -3.10 13.28
CA THR A 33 -9.58 -2.70 12.45
C THR A 33 -9.22 -1.44 11.68
N HIS A 34 -10.01 -1.09 10.65
CA HIS A 34 -9.83 0.20 9.96
C HIS A 34 -9.84 1.39 10.92
N SER A 35 -10.67 1.34 11.98
CA SER A 35 -10.80 2.41 12.96
C SER A 35 -9.60 2.52 13.89
N SER A 36 -9.02 1.39 14.34
CA SER A 36 -7.86 1.40 15.24
C SER A 36 -6.59 1.89 14.55
N LEU A 37 -6.45 1.62 13.25
CA LEU A 37 -5.27 1.99 12.45
C LEU A 37 -5.24 3.45 11.98
N ARG A 38 -6.33 4.22 12.13
CA ARG A 38 -6.40 5.62 11.65
C ARG A 38 -5.29 6.51 12.22
N GLY A 39 -4.94 6.30 13.50
CA GLY A 39 -3.90 7.06 14.18
C GLY A 39 -2.53 6.77 13.59
N SER A 40 -2.18 5.48 13.46
CA SER A 40 -0.93 5.03 12.86
C SER A 40 -0.80 5.51 11.41
N LEU A 41 -1.83 5.31 10.58
CA LEU A 41 -1.82 5.79 9.19
C LEU A 41 -1.54 7.30 9.08
N LEU A 42 -2.11 8.11 9.99
CA LEU A 42 -1.82 9.54 10.03
C LEU A 42 -0.39 9.82 10.52
N GLY A 43 0.12 9.05 11.48
CA GLY A 43 1.51 9.09 11.94
C GLY A 43 2.50 8.86 10.80
N GLU A 44 2.36 7.75 10.07
CA GLU A 44 3.25 7.43 8.94
C GLU A 44 3.23 8.54 7.88
N CYS A 45 2.06 9.15 7.64
CA CYS A 45 1.96 10.30 6.73
C CYS A 45 2.81 11.49 7.22
N TYR A 46 2.83 11.76 8.52
CA TYR A 46 3.66 12.83 9.09
C TYR A 46 5.14 12.48 9.07
N GLU A 47 5.52 11.24 9.32
CA GLU A 47 6.93 10.80 9.27
C GLU A 47 7.48 10.87 7.85
N VAL A 48 6.68 10.50 6.83
CA VAL A 48 7.03 10.74 5.41
C VAL A 48 7.25 12.24 5.14
N LEU A 49 6.39 13.13 5.67
CA LEU A 49 6.53 14.57 5.49
C LEU A 49 7.79 15.11 6.18
N GLU A 50 8.08 14.64 7.39
CA GLU A 50 9.29 15.00 8.13
C GLU A 50 10.55 14.59 7.34
N ALA A 51 10.59 13.36 6.82
CA ALA A 51 11.71 12.89 6.00
C ALA A 51 11.90 13.74 4.72
N LEU A 52 10.81 14.19 4.11
CA LEU A 52 10.85 15.12 2.96
C LEU A 52 11.41 16.49 3.35
N ASP A 53 10.96 17.05 4.47
CA ASP A 53 11.42 18.35 4.98
C ASP A 53 12.90 18.32 5.38
N GLU A 54 13.37 17.19 5.90
CA GLU A 54 14.77 16.94 6.26
C GLU A 54 15.66 16.66 5.04
N GLY A 55 15.07 16.30 3.89
CA GLY A 55 15.80 15.87 2.71
C GLY A 55 16.55 14.55 2.92
N ASP A 56 16.12 13.73 3.87
CA ASP A 56 16.73 12.46 4.21
C ASP A 56 16.13 11.35 3.33
N SER A 57 16.87 10.95 2.29
CA SER A 57 16.42 9.92 1.36
C SER A 57 16.33 8.53 1.98
N GLU A 58 17.15 8.23 2.98
CA GLU A 58 17.14 6.94 3.65
C GLU A 58 15.89 6.84 4.51
N LYS A 59 15.66 7.83 5.38
CA LYS A 59 14.43 7.95 6.18
C LYS A 59 13.18 7.93 5.28
N LEU A 60 13.18 8.70 4.19
CA LEU A 60 12.05 8.72 3.26
C LEU A 60 11.72 7.33 2.71
N SER A 61 12.73 6.52 2.38
CA SER A 61 12.52 5.16 1.90
C SER A 61 11.90 4.26 2.96
N TYR A 62 12.27 4.43 4.24
CA TYR A 62 11.68 3.67 5.35
C TYR A 62 10.22 4.08 5.59
N GLU A 63 9.94 5.37 5.73
CA GLU A 63 8.57 5.85 6.05
C GLU A 63 7.58 5.60 4.90
N LEU A 64 8.03 5.65 3.64
CA LEU A 64 7.20 5.23 2.51
C LEU A 64 6.88 3.73 2.55
N GLY A 65 7.78 2.92 3.11
CA GLY A 65 7.55 1.50 3.38
C GLY A 65 6.47 1.28 4.43
N ASP A 66 6.50 2.03 5.53
CA ASP A 66 5.50 1.93 6.59
C ASP A 66 4.12 2.44 6.13
N LEU A 67 4.09 3.52 5.34
CA LEU A 67 2.87 3.98 4.71
C LEU A 67 2.31 2.95 3.71
N LEU A 68 3.17 2.27 2.93
CA LEU A 68 2.76 1.18 2.04
C LEU A 68 2.22 -0.02 2.84
N MET A 69 2.86 -0.36 3.96
CA MET A 69 2.42 -1.41 4.87
C MET A 69 1.00 -1.13 5.39
N GLN A 70 0.69 0.10 5.80
CA GLN A 70 -0.67 0.49 6.20
C GLN A 70 -1.69 0.24 5.08
N VAL A 71 -1.38 0.58 3.83
CA VAL A 71 -2.28 0.34 2.68
C VAL A 71 -2.57 -1.16 2.51
N VAL A 72 -1.53 -2.00 2.58
CA VAL A 72 -1.68 -3.46 2.45
C VAL A 72 -2.46 -4.05 3.63
N LEU A 73 -2.21 -3.56 4.85
CA LEU A 73 -2.92 -3.99 6.05
C LEU A 73 -4.42 -3.66 5.99
N HIS A 74 -4.77 -2.46 5.53
CA HIS A 74 -6.17 -2.10 5.26
C HIS A 74 -6.80 -2.99 4.18
N ALA A 75 -6.10 -3.27 3.09
CA ALA A 75 -6.62 -4.17 2.05
C ALA A 75 -6.83 -5.61 2.56
N GLN A 76 -5.94 -6.11 3.42
CA GLN A 76 -6.08 -7.42 4.05
C GLN A 76 -7.30 -7.48 4.98
N ILE A 77 -7.52 -6.45 5.82
CA ILE A 77 -8.73 -6.34 6.67
C ILE A 77 -10.02 -6.35 5.83
N ALA A 78 -10.04 -5.60 4.73
CA ALA A 78 -11.20 -5.54 3.84
C ALA A 78 -11.46 -6.87 3.12
N THR A 79 -10.39 -7.58 2.74
CA THR A 79 -10.47 -8.92 2.14
C THR A 79 -11.09 -9.91 3.11
N GLU A 80 -10.64 -9.90 4.37
CA GLU A 80 -11.19 -10.74 5.46
C GLU A 80 -12.68 -10.46 5.73
N ALA A 81 -13.12 -9.21 5.54
CA ALA A 81 -14.51 -8.79 5.69
C ALA A 81 -15.37 -9.07 4.43
N GLY A 82 -14.77 -9.51 3.31
CA GLY A 82 -15.48 -9.72 2.04
C GLY A 82 -15.93 -8.42 1.36
N GLU A 83 -15.24 -7.31 1.61
CA GLU A 83 -15.61 -5.98 1.10
C GLU A 83 -14.91 -5.63 -0.22
N PHE A 84 -13.58 -5.67 -0.23
CA PHE A 84 -12.74 -5.46 -1.42
C PHE A 84 -11.36 -6.10 -1.21
N GLU A 85 -10.64 -6.33 -2.31
CA GLU A 85 -9.30 -6.90 -2.28
C GLU A 85 -8.23 -5.88 -2.68
N LEU A 86 -6.95 -6.18 -2.41
CA LEU A 86 -5.82 -5.34 -2.83
C LEU A 86 -5.83 -5.07 -4.35
N GLY A 87 -6.28 -6.04 -5.15
CA GLY A 87 -6.44 -5.89 -6.60
C GLY A 87 -7.41 -4.78 -6.99
N ASP A 88 -8.48 -4.55 -6.21
CA ASP A 88 -9.44 -3.48 -6.46
C ASP A 88 -8.83 -2.10 -6.19
N VAL A 89 -8.02 -1.98 -5.13
CA VAL A 89 -7.28 -0.76 -4.80
C VAL A 89 -6.33 -0.39 -5.95
N ILE A 90 -5.53 -1.36 -6.41
CA ILE A 90 -4.58 -1.19 -7.52
C ILE A 90 -5.30 -0.84 -8.83
N LYS A 91 -6.39 -1.54 -9.14
CA LYS A 91 -7.20 -1.28 -10.34
C LYS A 91 -7.80 0.13 -10.32
N SER A 92 -8.29 0.58 -9.16
CA SER A 92 -8.87 1.90 -8.98
C SER A 92 -7.84 3.02 -9.24
N ILE A 93 -6.65 2.92 -8.66
CA ILE A 93 -5.60 3.93 -8.87
C ILE A 93 -5.07 3.91 -10.31
N ASN A 94 -4.84 2.73 -10.89
CA ASN A 94 -4.37 2.61 -12.28
C ASN A 94 -5.37 3.21 -13.28
N THR A 95 -6.66 2.87 -13.14
CA THR A 95 -7.73 3.43 -13.99
C THR A 95 -7.77 4.95 -13.87
N LYS A 96 -7.68 5.48 -12.65
CA LYS A 96 -7.67 6.93 -12.38
C LYS A 96 -6.46 7.60 -13.03
N LEU A 97 -5.27 7.03 -12.92
CA LEU A 97 -4.04 7.60 -13.48
C LEU A 97 -4.07 7.59 -15.02
N ILE A 98 -4.46 6.49 -15.64
CA ILE A 98 -4.58 6.40 -17.12
C ILE A 98 -5.57 7.45 -17.63
N ASN A 99 -6.76 7.51 -17.03
CA ASN A 99 -7.81 8.44 -17.47
C ASN A 99 -7.44 9.92 -17.28
N ARG A 100 -6.62 10.25 -16.27
CA ARG A 100 -6.17 11.63 -16.00
C ARG A 100 -4.98 12.06 -16.87
N HIS A 101 -4.30 11.13 -17.54
CA HIS A 101 -3.13 11.41 -18.36
C HIS A 101 -3.30 10.92 -19.80
N PRO A 102 -4.35 11.36 -20.54
CA PRO A 102 -4.57 10.95 -21.92
C PRO A 102 -3.42 11.38 -22.86
N HIS A 103 -2.65 12.41 -22.49
CA HIS A 103 -1.46 12.83 -23.25
C HIS A 103 -0.29 11.84 -23.17
N VAL A 104 -0.25 10.99 -22.13
CA VAL A 104 0.76 9.93 -21.97
C VAL A 104 0.24 8.60 -22.52
N PHE A 105 -1.02 8.26 -22.22
CA PHE A 105 -1.58 6.92 -22.47
C PHE A 105 -2.56 6.84 -23.67
N GLY A 106 -2.92 7.97 -24.27
CA GLY A 106 -3.82 8.01 -25.43
C GLY A 106 -3.06 7.87 -26.75
N SER A 107 -3.46 6.91 -27.59
CA SER A 107 -3.02 6.81 -28.98
C SER A 107 -3.77 7.79 -29.90
N ALA A 108 -3.84 9.08 -29.54
CA ALA A 108 -4.45 10.10 -30.38
C ALA A 108 -3.35 10.82 -31.17
N LYS A 109 -3.08 10.34 -32.39
CA LYS A 109 -2.60 11.22 -33.46
C LYS A 109 -3.71 12.24 -33.71
N VAL A 110 -3.63 13.39 -33.04
CA VAL A 110 -4.39 14.56 -33.45
C VAL A 110 -3.87 14.89 -34.85
N LYS A 111 -4.71 14.69 -35.88
CA LYS A 111 -4.45 15.32 -37.17
C LYS A 111 -4.72 16.80 -36.96
N ASP A 112 -3.66 17.60 -37.04
CA ASP A 112 -3.79 19.04 -37.18
C ASP A 112 -4.69 19.33 -38.39
N ALA A 113 -5.70 20.17 -38.17
CA ALA A 113 -6.55 20.76 -39.21
C ALA A 113 -6.25 22.26 -39.25
#